data_AF-A0A2V5S723-F1
#
_entry.id   AF-A0A2V5S723-F1
#
_cell.length_a   1.000
_cell.length_b   1.000
_cell.length_c   1.000
_cell.angle_alpha   90.00
_cell.angle_beta   90.00
_cell.angle_gamma   90.00
#
_symmetry.space_group_name_H-M   'P 1'
#
loop_
_entity.id
_entity.type
_entity.pdbx_description
1 polymer ?
#
loop_
_entity_poly.entity_id
_entity_poly.type
_entity_poly.pdbx_seq_one_letter_code
_entity_poly.pdbx_strand_id
1 'polypeptide(L)'
;MSAKTTRRKKPAVHKRDHPFKIFRLPPEGFDARKASARELLLHGVPKRPNAETHPKLQLLWDQIAQRRPRFIEPAFLPAEKFHRSKLRDHRSLFDITPVKLHPYLDSWLKRFIDSGISLWLPETSTNWCGAYVNKPATETLRVVAGQWTVPSVSPPPSAWDGTKYTDGQYICAVWVGLDGTKGTNDVLQAGTLSQVTVSGGLVTGTTYSVWTEWFGLPWIVQSLGVSPGDQVSCTVCSPFENTHGTAMFTNLTTNESVNYGIDAPAGTTLS
;
A
#
# COMPACT_ATOMS: atom_id res chain seq x y z
N MET A 1 -52.57 -42.58 10.56
CA MET A 1 -52.09 -41.58 9.57
C MET A 1 -50.83 -40.94 10.14
N SER A 2 -49.65 -41.29 9.61
CA SER A 2 -48.36 -40.87 10.16
C SER A 2 -47.86 -39.60 9.46
N ALA A 3 -47.66 -38.52 10.21
CA ALA A 3 -47.15 -37.26 9.71
C ALA A 3 -45.65 -37.35 9.41
N LYS A 4 -45.25 -37.07 8.16
CA LYS A 4 -43.85 -36.97 7.74
C LYS A 4 -43.25 -35.65 8.25
N THR A 5 -42.28 -35.73 9.16
CA THR A 5 -41.47 -34.57 9.57
C THR A 5 -40.41 -34.29 8.50
N THR A 6 -40.60 -33.24 7.72
CA THR A 6 -39.60 -32.73 6.76
C THR A 6 -38.50 -31.99 7.51
N ARG A 7 -37.30 -32.59 7.57
CA ARG A 7 -36.09 -31.98 8.11
C ARG A 7 -35.63 -30.85 7.19
N ARG A 8 -35.90 -29.60 7.58
CA ARG A 8 -35.41 -28.39 6.88
C ARG A 8 -33.88 -28.41 6.85
N LYS A 9 -33.26 -28.56 5.67
CA LYS A 9 -31.82 -28.35 5.47
C LYS A 9 -31.50 -26.89 5.79
N LYS A 10 -30.56 -26.65 6.72
CA LYS A 10 -29.97 -25.31 6.91
C LYS A 10 -29.34 -24.90 5.56
N PRO A 11 -29.60 -23.67 5.05
CA PRO A 11 -28.94 -23.21 3.85
C PRO A 11 -27.42 -23.22 4.10
N ALA A 12 -26.67 -23.75 3.13
CA ALA A 12 -25.22 -23.67 3.14
C ALA A 12 -24.85 -22.19 3.16
N VAL A 13 -24.08 -21.77 4.17
CA VAL A 13 -23.47 -20.45 4.18
C VAL A 13 -22.47 -20.47 3.02
N HIS A 14 -22.80 -19.82 1.91
CA HIS A 14 -21.80 -19.46 0.91
C HIS A 14 -20.76 -18.61 1.65
N LYS A 15 -19.60 -19.19 1.97
CA LYS A 15 -18.40 -18.41 2.27
C LYS A 15 -18.22 -17.52 1.04
N ARG A 16 -18.53 -16.24 1.16
CA ARG A 16 -18.11 -15.28 0.14
C ARG A 16 -16.60 -15.41 0.08
N ASP A 17 -16.07 -15.79 -1.08
CA ASP A 17 -14.63 -15.81 -1.27
C ASP A 17 -14.10 -14.43 -0.92
N HIS A 18 -13.22 -14.38 0.06
CA HIS A 18 -12.60 -13.13 0.46
C HIS A 18 -11.66 -12.70 -0.68
N PRO A 19 -11.66 -11.43 -1.09
CA PRO A 19 -10.89 -10.99 -2.25
C PRO A 19 -9.38 -11.10 -1.99
N PHE A 20 -8.96 -11.10 -0.72
CA PHE A 20 -7.57 -11.30 -0.37
C PHE A 20 -7.17 -12.78 -0.40
N LYS A 21 -5.97 -13.03 -0.93
CA LYS A 21 -5.34 -14.35 -1.02
C LYS A 21 -4.08 -14.41 -0.17
N ILE A 22 -3.83 -15.59 0.39
CA ILE A 22 -2.63 -15.91 1.15
C ILE A 22 -1.68 -16.70 0.25
N PHE A 23 -0.43 -16.27 0.20
CA PHE A 23 0.63 -17.01 -0.47
C PHE A 23 1.20 -18.10 0.45
N ARG A 24 1.69 -19.18 -0.17
CA ARG A 24 2.42 -20.20 0.58
C ARG A 24 3.76 -19.64 1.03
N LEU A 25 4.17 -19.96 2.25
CA LEU A 25 5.51 -19.62 2.70
C LEU A 25 6.56 -20.34 1.85
N PRO A 26 7.65 -19.65 1.49
CA PRO A 26 8.82 -20.31 0.93
C PRO A 26 9.40 -21.36 1.88
N PRO A 27 10.04 -22.42 1.35
CA PRO A 27 10.74 -23.38 2.18
C PRO A 27 11.90 -22.72 2.94
N GLU A 28 12.37 -23.39 4.00
CA GLU A 28 13.56 -22.95 4.72
C GLU A 28 14.76 -22.84 3.77
N GLY A 29 15.54 -21.76 3.92
CA GLY A 29 16.70 -21.49 3.07
C GLY A 29 16.37 -21.00 1.66
N PHE A 30 15.11 -20.64 1.36
CA PHE A 30 14.71 -20.09 0.08
C PHE A 30 15.59 -18.91 -0.36
N ASP A 31 16.23 -19.03 -1.52
CA ASP A 31 17.02 -17.96 -2.13
C ASP A 31 16.24 -17.37 -3.31
N ALA A 32 15.61 -16.22 -3.06
CA ALA A 32 14.82 -15.51 -4.05
C ALA A 32 15.63 -15.17 -5.30
N ARG A 33 16.97 -15.12 -5.28
CA ARG A 33 17.81 -14.86 -6.48
C ARG A 33 18.04 -16.09 -7.34
N LYS A 34 17.91 -17.29 -6.77
CA LYS A 34 18.11 -18.58 -7.46
C LYS A 34 16.80 -19.24 -7.90
N ALA A 35 15.67 -18.86 -7.31
CA ALA A 35 14.35 -19.41 -7.62
C ALA A 35 13.97 -19.28 -9.12
N SER A 36 13.10 -20.13 -9.62
CA SER A 36 12.42 -19.92 -10.91
C SER A 36 11.35 -18.82 -10.79
N ALA A 37 10.93 -18.25 -11.93
CA ALA A 37 9.81 -17.30 -11.94
C ALA A 37 8.52 -17.92 -11.38
N ARG A 38 8.33 -19.23 -11.57
CA ARG A 38 7.18 -19.98 -11.04
C ARG A 38 7.22 -20.07 -9.51
N GLU A 39 8.40 -20.33 -8.94
CA GLU A 39 8.56 -20.37 -7.48
C GLU A 39 8.36 -18.98 -6.86
N LEU A 40 8.89 -17.92 -7.47
CA LEU A 40 8.62 -16.55 -7.02
C LEU A 40 7.11 -16.27 -6.98
N LEU A 41 6.40 -16.59 -8.06
CA LEU A 41 4.95 -16.40 -8.16
C LEU A 41 4.17 -17.22 -7.12
N LEU A 42 4.55 -18.48 -6.88
CA LEU A 42 3.90 -19.35 -5.89
C LEU A 42 3.95 -18.77 -4.47
N HIS A 43 5.03 -18.04 -4.18
CA HIS A 43 5.27 -17.41 -2.88
C HIS A 43 4.90 -15.92 -2.86
N GLY A 44 4.35 -15.38 -3.95
CA GLY A 44 3.94 -13.97 -4.04
C GLY A 44 5.11 -12.98 -4.06
N VAL A 45 6.32 -13.45 -4.37
CA VAL A 45 7.50 -12.60 -4.51
C VAL A 45 7.46 -11.95 -5.90
N PRO A 46 7.65 -10.62 -6.02
CA PRO A 46 7.71 -9.94 -7.30
C PRO A 46 8.70 -10.60 -8.26
N LYS A 47 8.32 -10.70 -9.53
CA LYS A 47 9.23 -11.16 -10.59
C LYS A 47 10.48 -10.28 -10.60
N ARG A 48 11.65 -10.90 -10.82
CA ARG A 48 12.90 -10.19 -11.04
C ARG A 48 12.77 -9.17 -12.17
N PRO A 49 12.97 -7.88 -11.89
CA PRO A 49 13.06 -6.86 -12.92
C PRO A 49 14.17 -7.17 -13.93
N ASN A 50 14.03 -6.65 -15.15
CA ASN A 50 15.10 -6.76 -16.14
C ASN A 50 16.14 -5.66 -15.88
N ALA A 51 17.42 -6.04 -15.74
CA ALA A 51 18.49 -5.13 -15.36
C ALA A 51 18.83 -4.08 -16.44
N GLU A 52 18.59 -4.37 -17.71
CA GLU A 52 18.88 -3.47 -18.83
C GLU A 52 17.81 -2.38 -18.95
N THR A 53 16.54 -2.77 -18.78
CA THR A 53 15.39 -1.88 -18.94
C THR A 53 15.00 -1.15 -17.65
N HIS A 54 15.16 -1.80 -16.49
CA HIS A 54 14.72 -1.29 -15.19
C HIS A 54 15.81 -1.43 -14.11
N PRO A 55 17.02 -0.85 -14.31
CA PRO A 55 18.17 -1.07 -13.42
C PRO A 55 17.91 -0.65 -11.97
N LYS A 56 17.16 0.44 -11.75
CA LYS A 56 16.83 0.90 -10.38
C LYS A 56 15.89 -0.05 -9.65
N LEU A 57 14.86 -0.55 -10.33
CA LEU A 57 13.92 -1.50 -9.75
C LEU A 57 14.63 -2.84 -9.48
N GLN A 58 15.51 -3.25 -10.38
CA GLN A 58 16.34 -4.44 -10.19
C GLN A 58 17.23 -4.31 -8.95
N LEU A 59 17.87 -3.16 -8.75
CA LEU A 59 18.71 -2.92 -7.58
C LEU A 59 17.91 -2.98 -6.26
N LEU A 60 16.72 -2.38 -6.21
CA LEU A 60 15.85 -2.47 -5.04
C LEU A 60 15.42 -3.93 -4.76
N TRP A 61 15.06 -4.66 -5.81
CA TRP A 61 14.68 -6.06 -5.72
C TRP A 61 15.86 -6.93 -5.22
N ASP A 62 17.06 -6.74 -5.78
CA ASP A 62 18.26 -7.49 -5.42
C ASP A 62 18.71 -7.20 -3.99
N GLN A 63 18.61 -5.94 -3.54
CA GLN A 63 18.91 -5.55 -2.16
C GLN A 63 18.04 -6.32 -1.15
N ILE A 64 16.74 -6.44 -1.42
CA ILE A 64 15.82 -7.20 -0.58
C ILE A 64 16.16 -8.69 -0.66
N ALA A 65 16.29 -9.23 -1.87
CA ALA A 65 16.53 -10.64 -2.10
C ALA A 65 17.87 -11.13 -1.49
N GLN A 66 18.91 -10.29 -1.51
CA GLN A 66 20.21 -10.59 -0.91
C GLN A 66 20.15 -10.72 0.61
N ARG A 67 19.26 -9.98 1.29
CA ARG A 67 19.10 -10.04 2.75
C ARG A 67 18.46 -11.33 3.25
N ARG A 68 17.87 -12.13 2.33
CA ARG A 68 17.17 -13.38 2.65
C ARG A 68 16.17 -13.20 3.80
N PRO A 69 15.16 -12.34 3.61
CA PRO A 69 14.22 -12.03 4.68
C PRO A 69 13.47 -13.29 5.11
N ARG A 70 13.11 -13.32 6.39
CA ARG A 70 12.26 -14.37 6.95
C ARG A 70 10.83 -14.10 6.52
N PHE A 71 10.26 -15.00 5.73
CA PHE A 71 8.87 -14.89 5.32
C PHE A 71 7.95 -15.29 6.48
N ILE A 72 7.00 -14.42 6.81
CA ILE A 72 6.00 -14.65 7.86
C ILE A 72 4.63 -14.95 7.25
N GLU A 73 3.80 -15.67 8.00
CA GLU A 73 2.46 -16.01 7.54
C GLU A 73 1.58 -14.75 7.46
N PRO A 74 0.96 -14.47 6.30
CA PRO A 74 0.06 -13.34 6.17
C PRO A 74 -1.22 -13.61 6.97
N ALA A 75 -1.55 -12.70 7.88
CA ALA A 75 -2.84 -12.71 8.56
C ALA A 75 -3.60 -11.41 8.29
N PHE A 76 -4.90 -11.55 8.05
CA PHE A 76 -5.82 -10.43 7.91
C PHE A 76 -6.42 -10.14 9.28
N LEU A 77 -5.97 -9.04 9.87
CA LEU A 77 -6.50 -8.57 11.13
C LEU A 77 -7.75 -7.74 10.84
N PRO A 78 -8.87 -7.97 11.54
CA PRO A 78 -10.04 -7.11 11.42
C PRO A 78 -9.60 -5.66 11.65
N ALA A 79 -9.87 -4.79 10.68
CA ALA A 79 -9.72 -3.35 10.86
C ALA A 79 -10.87 -2.86 11.75
N GLU A 80 -10.89 -3.27 13.03
CA GLU A 80 -11.96 -2.89 13.94
C GLU A 80 -12.00 -1.36 14.02
N LYS A 81 -13.15 -0.80 13.63
CA LYS A 81 -13.53 0.63 13.69
C LYS A 81 -13.03 1.55 12.57
N PHE A 82 -12.48 1.04 11.46
CA PHE A 82 -12.20 1.87 10.29
C PHE A 82 -13.36 1.86 9.28
N HIS A 83 -14.09 2.97 9.21
CA HIS A 83 -15.00 3.24 8.09
C HIS A 83 -14.49 4.46 7.34
N ARG A 84 -14.12 4.29 6.06
CA ARG A 84 -13.68 5.37 5.18
C ARG A 84 -14.66 6.55 5.16
N SER A 85 -15.96 6.28 5.25
CA SER A 85 -17.02 7.30 5.33
C SER A 85 -16.97 8.18 6.57
N LYS A 86 -16.20 7.80 7.60
CA LYS A 86 -15.98 8.57 8.83
C LYS A 86 -14.65 9.34 8.83
N LEU A 87 -13.77 9.09 7.85
CA LEU A 87 -12.55 9.88 7.70
C LEU A 87 -12.94 11.26 7.19
N ARG A 88 -12.75 12.27 8.04
CA ARG A 88 -12.89 13.67 7.64
C ARG A 88 -11.54 14.12 7.08
N ASP A 89 -11.55 14.57 5.83
CA ASP A 89 -10.40 15.25 5.24
C ASP A 89 -10.29 16.65 5.87
N HIS A 90 -9.54 16.74 6.97
CA HIS A 90 -9.26 18.01 7.60
C HIS A 90 -8.10 18.65 6.83
N ARG A 91 -8.40 19.69 6.05
CA ARG A 91 -7.39 20.54 5.42
C ARG A 91 -6.33 20.91 6.46
N SER A 92 -5.07 20.72 6.10
CA SER A 92 -3.96 21.25 6.88
C SER A 92 -4.09 22.76 6.94
N LEU A 93 -4.02 23.36 8.14
CA LEU A 93 -3.93 24.82 8.30
C LEU A 93 -2.67 25.42 7.64
N PHE A 94 -1.76 24.57 7.13
CA PHE A 94 -0.60 24.97 6.32
C PHE A 94 -0.88 25.02 4.81
N ASP A 95 -2.13 24.91 4.36
CA ASP A 95 -2.56 25.30 2.99
C ASP A 95 -2.54 26.84 2.79
N ILE A 96 -1.49 27.49 3.30
CA ILE A 96 -1.20 28.90 3.02
C ILE A 96 -0.54 28.95 1.66
N THR A 97 -1.35 29.13 0.62
CA THR A 97 -0.96 29.31 -0.78
C THR A 97 -0.20 28.13 -1.41
N PRO A 98 -0.42 27.82 -2.71
CA PRO A 98 0.53 26.99 -3.42
C PRO A 98 1.89 27.67 -3.22
N VAL A 99 2.86 26.99 -2.63
CA VAL A 99 4.25 27.40 -2.75
C VAL A 99 4.49 27.42 -4.25
N LYS A 100 4.42 28.61 -4.86
CA LYS A 100 5.01 28.83 -6.16
C LYS A 100 6.47 28.45 -5.94
N LEU A 101 6.84 27.26 -6.39
CA LEU A 101 8.24 26.88 -6.53
C LEU A 101 8.88 27.95 -7.42
N HIS A 102 9.45 28.97 -6.78
CA HIS A 102 10.13 30.11 -7.41
C HIS A 102 11.36 29.57 -8.17
N PRO A 103 11.91 30.34 -9.12
CA PRO A 103 12.22 30.06 -10.52
C PRO A 103 13.52 29.24 -10.71
N TYR A 104 14.06 28.62 -9.66
CA TYR A 104 15.30 27.84 -9.68
C TYR A 104 15.14 26.51 -10.43
N LEU A 105 13.91 26.13 -10.78
CA LEU A 105 13.59 24.94 -11.54
C LEU A 105 13.72 25.13 -13.06
N ASP A 106 13.69 26.36 -13.58
CA ASP A 106 13.54 26.59 -15.03
C ASP A 106 14.76 26.22 -15.87
N SER A 107 15.99 26.34 -15.34
CA SER A 107 17.20 26.04 -16.12
C SER A 107 17.61 24.57 -16.05
N TRP A 108 17.33 23.87 -14.95
CA TRP A 108 17.67 22.47 -14.76
C TRP A 108 16.63 21.53 -15.38
N LEU A 109 15.32 21.84 -15.29
CA LEU A 109 14.26 21.03 -15.90
C LEU A 109 14.34 21.02 -17.43
N LYS A 110 14.71 22.14 -18.06
CA LYS A 110 14.79 22.24 -19.52
C LYS A 110 15.76 21.23 -20.15
N ARG A 111 16.84 20.89 -19.45
CA ARG A 111 17.82 19.88 -19.89
C ARG A 111 17.32 18.43 -19.75
N PHE A 112 16.32 18.17 -18.91
CA PHE A 112 15.73 16.84 -18.75
C PHE A 112 14.59 16.58 -19.74
N ILE A 113 13.85 17.61 -20.14
CA ILE A 113 12.77 17.51 -21.14
C ILE A 113 13.32 17.03 -22.50
N ASP A 114 14.54 17.44 -22.87
CA ASP A 114 15.19 17.02 -24.12
C ASP A 114 15.70 15.55 -24.10
N SER A 115 15.58 14.85 -22.97
CA SER A 115 16.03 13.44 -22.79
C SER A 115 14.92 12.39 -22.83
N GLY A 116 13.67 12.77 -23.17
CA GLY A 116 12.56 11.83 -23.37
C GLY A 116 11.94 11.25 -22.08
N ILE A 117 12.28 11.79 -20.91
CA ILE A 117 11.68 11.41 -19.62
C ILE A 117 10.50 12.35 -19.34
N SER A 118 9.26 11.84 -19.34
CA SER A 118 8.10 12.58 -18.82
C SER A 118 8.33 12.92 -17.35
N LEU A 119 8.24 14.21 -17.04
CA LEU A 119 8.70 14.79 -15.79
C LEU A 119 7.74 14.50 -14.62
N TRP A 120 8.33 14.17 -13.47
CA TRP A 120 7.69 13.97 -12.18
C TRP A 120 7.10 15.29 -11.67
N LEU A 121 5.77 15.42 -11.65
CA LEU A 121 5.11 16.54 -11.00
C LEU A 121 4.65 16.10 -9.60
N PRO A 122 4.89 16.89 -8.54
CA PRO A 122 4.26 16.64 -7.26
C PRO A 122 2.75 16.86 -7.42
N GLU A 123 1.95 15.80 -7.26
CA GLU A 123 0.50 15.94 -7.11
C GLU A 123 0.27 16.30 -5.64
N THR A 124 -0.32 17.46 -5.39
CA THR A 124 -0.83 17.82 -4.07
C THR A 124 -2.33 18.02 -4.19
N SER A 125 -3.11 17.03 -3.72
CA SER A 125 -4.52 17.23 -3.39
C SER A 125 -4.63 17.62 -1.91
N THR A 126 -5.85 17.83 -1.42
CA THR A 126 -6.08 18.08 0.01
C THR A 126 -5.67 16.90 0.90
N ASN A 127 -5.55 15.70 0.34
CA ASN A 127 -5.30 14.46 1.09
C ASN A 127 -4.12 13.61 0.58
N TRP A 128 -3.61 13.83 -0.64
CA TRP A 128 -2.47 13.12 -1.22
C TRP A 128 -1.35 14.11 -1.52
N CYS A 129 -0.13 13.73 -1.16
CA CYS A 129 1.08 14.40 -1.61
C CYS A 129 2.10 13.35 -2.05
N GLY A 130 2.89 13.68 -3.07
CA GLY A 130 3.96 12.80 -3.52
C GLY A 130 4.18 12.88 -5.02
N ALA A 131 4.99 11.94 -5.50
CA ALA A 131 5.30 11.82 -6.91
C ALA A 131 4.32 10.84 -7.59
N TYR A 132 3.86 11.18 -8.78
CA TYR A 132 3.14 10.25 -9.65
C TYR A 132 3.79 10.21 -11.03
N VAL A 133 3.53 9.14 -11.77
CA VAL A 133 4.03 8.93 -13.12
C VAL A 133 2.86 8.49 -13.99
N ASN A 134 2.71 9.14 -15.14
CA ASN A 134 1.80 8.65 -16.17
C ASN A 134 2.48 7.49 -16.92
N LYS A 135 1.71 6.47 -17.26
CA LYS A 135 2.19 5.38 -18.11
C LYS A 135 2.70 5.92 -19.47
N PRO A 136 3.77 5.33 -20.05
CA PRO A 136 4.13 5.58 -21.43
C PRO A 136 2.99 5.16 -22.38
N ALA A 137 2.89 5.78 -23.56
CA ALA A 137 1.84 5.43 -24.53
C ALA A 137 1.90 3.96 -25.00
N THR A 138 3.08 3.35 -24.94
CA THR A 138 3.37 2.01 -25.49
C THR A 138 3.44 0.91 -24.42
N GLU A 139 3.38 1.27 -23.13
CA GLU A 139 3.64 0.32 -22.04
C GLU A 139 2.64 0.50 -20.90
N THR A 140 2.35 -0.60 -20.22
CA THR A 140 1.52 -0.63 -19.01
C THR A 140 2.38 -0.59 -17.77
N LEU A 141 2.03 0.21 -16.78
CA LEU A 141 2.69 0.17 -15.48
C LEU A 141 2.19 -1.04 -14.70
N ARG A 142 3.11 -1.94 -14.34
CA ARG A 142 2.78 -3.21 -13.66
C ARG A 142 3.30 -3.30 -12.23
N VAL A 143 4.33 -2.54 -11.92
CA VAL A 143 5.06 -2.64 -10.67
C VAL A 143 5.40 -1.24 -10.19
N VAL A 144 5.08 -0.97 -8.93
CA VAL A 144 5.57 0.21 -8.22
C VAL A 144 6.19 -0.28 -6.92
N ALA A 145 7.42 0.17 -6.67
CA ALA A 145 8.15 -0.16 -5.46
C ALA A 145 8.62 1.12 -4.77
N GLY A 146 8.58 1.10 -3.45
CA GLY A 146 9.02 2.20 -2.61
C GLY A 146 9.74 1.68 -1.36
N GLN A 147 10.60 2.52 -0.83
CA GLN A 147 11.24 2.33 0.47
C GLN A 147 11.13 3.62 1.26
N TRP A 148 10.75 3.51 2.53
CA TRP A 148 10.63 4.66 3.43
C TRP A 148 10.89 4.26 4.87
N THR A 149 11.19 5.25 5.71
CA THR A 149 11.22 5.09 7.16
C THR A 149 9.82 5.33 7.72
N VAL A 150 9.32 4.43 8.56
CA VAL A 150 8.02 4.59 9.23
C VAL A 150 8.08 5.82 10.14
N PRO A 151 7.23 6.84 9.93
CA PRO A 151 7.31 8.07 10.70
C PRO A 151 6.75 7.87 12.12
N SER A 152 7.29 8.59 13.10
CA SER A 152 6.55 8.87 14.33
C SER A 152 5.40 9.84 14.03
N VAL A 153 4.27 9.71 14.73
CA VAL A 153 3.08 10.54 14.47
C VAL A 153 2.58 11.24 15.73
N SER A 154 2.00 12.42 15.53
CA SER A 154 1.29 13.21 16.54
C SER A 154 -0.03 13.74 15.95
N PRO A 155 -1.00 14.19 16.76
CA PRO A 155 -2.19 14.85 16.24
C PRO A 155 -1.79 16.08 15.39
N PRO A 156 -2.51 16.38 14.30
CA PRO A 156 -2.20 17.52 13.46
C PRO A 156 -2.38 18.82 14.26
N PRO A 157 -1.65 19.90 13.94
CA PRO A 157 -1.78 21.18 14.66
C PRO A 157 -3.21 21.73 14.66
N SER A 158 -4.01 21.44 13.62
CA SER A 158 -5.43 21.81 13.55
C SER A 158 -6.32 21.09 14.58
N ALA A 159 -5.84 20.02 15.21
CA ALA A 159 -6.55 19.36 16.31
C ALA A 159 -6.41 20.10 17.64
N TRP A 160 -5.45 21.02 17.78
CA TRP A 160 -5.20 21.75 19.01
C TRP A 160 -6.07 23.00 19.11
N ASP A 161 -6.83 23.15 20.19
CA ASP A 161 -7.70 24.32 20.42
C ASP A 161 -7.05 25.44 21.26
N GLY A 162 -5.78 25.29 21.62
CA GLY A 162 -5.06 26.17 22.55
C GLY A 162 -4.88 25.57 23.95
N THR A 163 -5.68 24.57 24.31
CA THR A 163 -5.67 23.94 25.65
C THR A 163 -5.63 22.42 25.61
N LYS A 164 -6.23 21.81 24.59
CA LYS A 164 -6.31 20.35 24.44
C LYS A 164 -6.40 19.96 22.97
N TYR A 165 -6.12 18.68 22.70
CA TYR A 165 -6.42 18.11 21.40
C TYR A 165 -7.90 17.75 21.28
N THR A 166 -8.44 17.86 20.07
CA THR A 166 -9.77 17.35 19.76
C THR A 166 -9.75 15.82 19.85
N ASP A 167 -10.69 15.24 20.59
CA ASP A 167 -10.82 13.79 20.71
C ASP A 167 -11.12 13.14 19.36
N GLY A 168 -10.50 11.99 19.10
CA GLY A 168 -10.65 11.28 17.83
C GLY A 168 -9.46 10.43 17.45
N GLN A 169 -9.53 9.88 16.24
CA GLN A 169 -8.45 9.13 15.60
C GLN A 169 -7.90 9.93 14.43
N TYR A 170 -6.58 10.11 14.40
CA TYR A 170 -5.85 10.79 13.34
C TYR A 170 -4.97 9.77 12.62
N ILE A 171 -5.00 9.77 11.29
CA ILE A 171 -4.26 8.81 10.49
C ILE A 171 -3.29 9.48 9.53
N CYS A 172 -2.19 8.79 9.25
CA CYS A 172 -1.24 9.12 8.21
C CYS A 172 -0.86 7.83 7.49
N ALA A 173 -0.96 7.81 6.17
CA ALA A 173 -0.58 6.67 5.34
C ALA A 173 0.56 7.06 4.40
N VAL A 174 1.55 6.18 4.28
CA VAL A 174 2.62 6.26 3.28
C VAL A 174 2.54 5.00 2.45
N TRP A 175 2.40 5.13 1.14
CA TRP A 175 2.04 4.02 0.27
C TRP A 175 2.60 4.18 -1.14
N VAL A 176 2.62 3.07 -1.87
CA VAL A 176 2.83 3.01 -3.32
C VAL A 176 1.61 2.37 -3.96
N GLY A 177 1.31 2.72 -5.20
CA GLY A 177 0.15 2.17 -5.89
C GLY A 177 0.13 2.42 -7.39
N LEU A 178 -0.79 1.74 -8.05
CA LEU A 178 -1.14 1.85 -9.47
C LEU A 178 -2.51 2.53 -9.58
N ASP A 179 -2.65 3.41 -10.57
CA ASP A 179 -3.84 4.21 -10.89
C ASP A 179 -4.35 5.14 -9.76
N GLY A 180 -5.60 5.62 -9.89
CA GLY A 180 -6.27 6.51 -8.92
C GLY A 180 -6.14 8.00 -9.18
N THR A 181 -5.34 8.41 -10.17
CA THR A 181 -5.27 9.82 -10.56
C THR A 181 -6.50 10.22 -11.38
N LYS A 182 -6.88 11.50 -11.34
CA LYS A 182 -8.04 12.04 -12.09
C LYS A 182 -9.40 11.41 -11.73
N GLY A 183 -9.52 10.84 -10.53
CA GLY A 183 -10.79 10.36 -9.99
C GLY A 183 -11.22 8.97 -10.46
N THR A 184 -10.29 8.14 -10.92
CA THR A 184 -10.58 6.74 -11.22
C THR A 184 -10.71 5.92 -9.92
N ASN A 185 -11.54 4.87 -9.95
CA ASN A 185 -11.92 4.06 -8.77
C ASN A 185 -11.24 2.67 -8.78
N ASP A 186 -10.02 2.59 -9.28
CA ASP A 186 -9.32 1.33 -9.62
C ASP A 186 -7.97 1.17 -8.89
N VAL A 187 -7.69 2.01 -7.88
CA VAL A 187 -6.38 2.08 -7.22
C VAL A 187 -5.99 0.76 -6.56
N LEU A 188 -4.89 0.15 -7.00
CA LEU A 188 -4.23 -0.93 -6.27
C LEU A 188 -3.07 -0.32 -5.48
N GLN A 189 -3.14 -0.37 -4.15
CA GLN A 189 -2.21 0.35 -3.28
C GLN A 189 -1.88 -0.43 -2.02
N ALA A 190 -0.67 -0.22 -1.52
CA ALA A 190 -0.20 -0.86 -0.31
C ALA A 190 0.84 0.02 0.39
N GLY A 191 0.82 0.02 1.72
CA GLY A 191 1.69 0.88 2.49
C GLY A 191 1.64 0.66 3.99
N THR A 192 2.17 1.64 4.71
CA THR A 192 2.10 1.71 6.17
C THR A 192 1.03 2.70 6.58
N LEU A 193 0.28 2.37 7.62
CA LEU A 193 -0.72 3.20 8.27
C LEU A 193 -0.27 3.49 9.70
N SER A 194 -0.13 4.76 10.01
CA SER A 194 0.14 5.27 11.36
C SER A 194 -1.11 5.95 11.88
N GLN A 195 -1.47 5.68 13.13
CA GLN A 195 -2.63 6.28 13.79
C GLN A 195 -2.27 6.80 15.17
N VAL A 196 -2.87 7.94 15.52
CA VAL A 196 -2.89 8.50 16.88
C VAL A 196 -4.33 8.53 17.38
N THR A 197 -4.55 8.08 18.61
CA THR A 197 -5.83 8.19 19.31
C THR A 197 -5.73 9.26 20.39
N VAL A 198 -6.68 10.19 20.38
CA VAL A 198 -6.85 11.24 21.39
C VAL A 198 -8.16 11.00 22.14
N SER A 199 -8.10 11.02 23.47
CA SER A 199 -9.27 10.92 24.34
C SER A 199 -9.06 11.79 25.58
N GLY A 200 -10.08 12.53 25.98
CA GLY A 200 -9.98 13.46 27.11
C GLY A 200 -8.98 14.59 26.86
N GLY A 201 -8.73 14.96 25.61
CA GLY A 201 -7.80 16.02 25.24
C GLY A 201 -6.33 15.62 25.14
N LEU A 202 -6.00 14.35 25.40
CA LEU A 202 -4.64 13.84 25.47
C LEU A 202 -4.43 12.67 24.50
N VAL A 203 -3.20 12.52 24.02
CA VAL A 203 -2.81 11.32 23.25
C VAL A 203 -2.86 10.11 24.18
N THR A 204 -3.69 9.13 23.83
CA THR A 204 -3.90 7.91 24.63
C THR A 204 -3.35 6.66 23.97
N GLY A 205 -2.99 6.71 22.69
CA GLY A 205 -2.35 5.59 22.02
C GLY A 205 -1.87 5.91 20.60
N THR A 206 -0.88 5.16 20.16
CA THR A 206 -0.40 5.15 18.78
C THR A 206 -0.37 3.72 18.26
N THR A 207 -0.71 3.54 16.98
CA THR A 207 -0.68 2.22 16.33
C THR A 207 -0.07 2.33 14.94
N TYR A 208 0.74 1.34 14.59
CA TYR A 208 1.45 1.25 13.32
C TYR A 208 1.15 -0.10 12.69
N SER A 209 0.85 -0.10 11.40
CA SER A 209 0.50 -1.32 10.69
C SER A 209 0.79 -1.22 9.20
N VAL A 210 0.84 -2.35 8.51
CA VAL A 210 0.78 -2.39 7.05
C VAL A 210 -0.64 -2.65 6.58
N TRP A 211 -0.96 -2.20 5.37
CA TRP A 211 -2.28 -2.34 4.76
C TRP A 211 -2.17 -2.48 3.26
N THR A 212 -3.10 -3.22 2.66
CA THR A 212 -3.26 -3.34 1.20
C THR A 212 -4.72 -3.07 0.85
N GLU A 213 -4.95 -2.36 -0.25
CA GLU A 213 -6.27 -2.06 -0.77
C GLU A 213 -6.27 -2.21 -2.29
N TRP A 214 -7.36 -2.75 -2.80
CA TRP A 214 -7.83 -2.43 -4.14
C TRP A 214 -9.10 -1.62 -3.98
N PHE A 215 -9.10 -0.37 -4.46
CA PHE A 215 -10.18 0.59 -4.23
C PHE A 215 -11.54 -0.03 -4.55
N GLY A 216 -12.49 0.11 -3.63
CA GLY A 216 -13.80 -0.55 -3.70
C GLY A 216 -13.92 -1.79 -2.81
N LEU A 217 -12.80 -2.32 -2.31
CA LEU A 217 -12.77 -3.35 -1.26
C LEU A 217 -12.60 -2.72 0.13
N PRO A 218 -12.99 -3.43 1.21
CA PRO A 218 -12.72 -2.99 2.57
C PRO A 218 -11.22 -2.84 2.86
N TRP A 219 -10.88 -1.87 3.70
CA TRP A 219 -9.54 -1.75 4.28
C TRP A 219 -9.27 -2.91 5.24
N ILE A 220 -8.11 -3.55 5.10
CA ILE A 220 -7.69 -4.64 5.97
C ILE A 220 -6.27 -4.38 6.46
N VAL A 221 -6.12 -4.48 7.77
CA VAL A 221 -4.83 -4.40 8.47
C VAL A 221 -4.16 -5.77 8.44
N GLN A 222 -2.84 -5.75 8.32
CA GLN A 222 -2.03 -6.92 7.98
C GLN A 222 -0.95 -7.19 9.04
N SER A 223 -0.50 -8.44 9.13
CA SER A 223 0.26 -8.98 10.28
C SER A 223 1.72 -8.54 10.40
N LEU A 224 2.28 -7.76 9.46
CA LEU A 224 3.68 -7.33 9.57
C LEU A 224 3.84 -6.30 10.68
N GLY A 225 4.67 -6.62 11.67
CA GLY A 225 5.09 -5.68 12.69
C GLY A 225 5.92 -4.55 12.08
N VAL A 226 5.48 -3.31 12.32
CA VAL A 226 6.19 -2.09 11.95
C VAL A 226 6.16 -1.12 13.13
N SER A 227 7.28 -0.45 13.35
CA SER A 227 7.44 0.56 14.40
C SER A 227 8.04 1.85 13.83
N PRO A 228 7.86 3.01 14.49
CA PRO A 228 8.55 4.24 14.12
C PRO A 228 10.06 4.03 14.00
N GLY A 229 10.64 4.53 12.92
CA GLY A 229 12.07 4.38 12.62
C GLY A 229 12.41 3.11 11.84
N ASP A 230 11.49 2.15 11.69
CA ASP A 230 11.74 0.98 10.84
C ASP A 230 11.86 1.40 9.37
N GLN A 231 12.81 0.79 8.66
CA GLN A 231 12.91 0.95 7.21
C GLN A 231 12.04 -0.12 6.54
N VAL A 232 11.00 0.30 5.84
CA VAL A 232 10.06 -0.60 5.16
C VAL A 232 10.22 -0.47 3.65
N SER A 233 10.24 -1.62 2.97
CA SER A 233 10.06 -1.70 1.54
C SER A 233 8.67 -2.27 1.22
N CYS A 234 7.99 -1.64 0.27
CA CYS A 234 6.71 -2.10 -0.26
C CYS A 234 6.81 -2.20 -1.77
N THR A 235 6.33 -3.30 -2.33
CA THR A 235 6.18 -3.49 -3.78
C THR A 235 4.76 -3.92 -4.10
N VAL A 236 4.09 -3.14 -4.93
CA VAL A 236 2.77 -3.46 -5.50
C VAL A 236 2.97 -3.92 -6.93
N CYS A 237 2.39 -5.06 -7.27
CA CYS A 237 2.38 -5.59 -8.64
C CYS A 237 0.96 -5.93 -9.09
N SER A 238 0.69 -5.72 -10.37
CA SER A 238 -0.47 -6.29 -11.08
C SER A 238 0.05 -7.33 -12.10
N PRO A 239 0.34 -8.57 -11.66
CA PRO A 239 0.89 -9.60 -12.56
C PRO A 239 -0.12 -10.09 -13.59
N PHE A 240 -1.42 -9.93 -13.33
CA PHE A 240 -2.52 -10.38 -14.18
C PHE A 240 -3.51 -9.24 -14.47
N GLU A 241 -2.99 -8.07 -14.79
CA GLU A 241 -3.81 -6.91 -15.15
C GLU A 241 -4.88 -6.62 -14.09
N ASN A 242 -6.13 -6.65 -14.52
CA ASN A 242 -7.25 -6.11 -13.80
C ASN A 242 -7.95 -7.19 -12.97
N THR A 243 -7.30 -8.34 -12.80
CA THR A 243 -7.90 -9.51 -12.14
C THR A 243 -7.25 -9.82 -10.80
N HIS A 244 -5.94 -9.60 -10.69
CA HIS A 244 -5.18 -9.95 -9.49
C HIS A 244 -3.95 -9.08 -9.31
N GLY A 245 -3.80 -8.59 -8.08
CA GLY A 245 -2.70 -7.77 -7.61
C GLY A 245 -1.99 -8.45 -6.44
N THR A 246 -0.74 -8.05 -6.21
CA THR A 246 0.08 -8.54 -5.10
C THR A 246 0.76 -7.38 -4.41
N ALA A 247 0.84 -7.43 -3.08
CA ALA A 247 1.62 -6.51 -2.27
C ALA A 247 2.64 -7.31 -1.45
N MET A 248 3.92 -7.02 -1.66
CA MET A 248 5.02 -7.54 -0.84
C MET A 248 5.52 -6.43 0.08
N PHE A 249 5.54 -6.72 1.37
CA PHE A 249 6.19 -5.88 2.37
C PHE A 249 7.45 -6.55 2.88
N THR A 250 8.48 -5.75 3.13
CA THR A 250 9.68 -6.16 3.86
C THR A 250 10.03 -5.10 4.88
N ASN A 251 10.02 -5.45 6.16
CA ASN A 251 10.64 -4.63 7.19
C ASN A 251 12.14 -4.92 7.14
N LEU A 252 12.91 -3.99 6.57
CA LEU A 252 14.36 -4.13 6.38
C LEU A 252 15.10 -4.08 7.73
N THR A 253 14.53 -3.45 8.75
CA THR A 253 15.08 -3.41 10.11
C THR A 253 15.00 -4.78 10.79
N THR A 254 13.82 -5.42 10.77
CA THR A 254 13.64 -6.75 11.37
C THR A 254 14.01 -7.91 10.43
N ASN A 255 14.22 -7.61 9.15
CA ASN A 255 14.44 -8.57 8.07
C ASN A 255 13.30 -9.59 7.89
N GLU A 256 12.06 -9.13 8.07
CA GLU A 256 10.85 -9.94 7.89
C GLU A 256 10.09 -9.50 6.64
N SER A 257 9.55 -10.46 5.89
CA SER A 257 8.74 -10.20 4.70
C SER A 257 7.39 -10.89 4.78
N VAL A 258 6.38 -10.26 4.19
CA VAL A 258 5.05 -10.84 4.03
C VAL A 258 4.46 -10.45 2.68
N ASN A 259 3.71 -11.38 2.09
CA ASN A 259 3.12 -11.21 0.77
C ASN A 259 1.60 -11.42 0.84
N TYR A 260 0.87 -10.51 0.20
CA TYR A 260 -0.58 -10.54 0.13
C TYR A 260 -1.03 -10.52 -1.32
N GLY A 261 -1.98 -11.38 -1.68
CA GLY A 261 -2.69 -11.30 -2.95
C GLY A 261 -4.04 -10.62 -2.76
N ILE A 262 -4.53 -9.98 -3.80
CA ILE A 262 -5.84 -9.32 -3.80
C ILE A 262 -6.47 -9.40 -5.19
N ASP A 263 -7.66 -9.98 -5.27
CA ASP A 263 -8.46 -10.01 -6.49
C ASP A 263 -9.16 -8.65 -6.68
N ALA A 264 -9.28 -8.21 -7.92
CA ALA A 264 -9.91 -6.94 -8.23
C ALA A 264 -11.43 -6.96 -7.96
N PRO A 265 -12.03 -5.82 -7.58
CA PRO A 265 -13.47 -5.62 -7.72
C PRO A 265 -13.97 -5.90 -9.14
N ALA A 266 -15.25 -6.26 -9.27
CA ALA A 266 -15.87 -6.39 -10.58
C ALA A 266 -15.87 -5.03 -11.31
N GLY A 267 -15.38 -5.02 -12.56
CA GLY A 267 -15.35 -3.82 -13.40
C GLY A 267 -14.08 -2.97 -13.30
N THR A 268 -13.09 -3.38 -12.50
CA THR A 268 -11.79 -2.71 -12.43
C THR A 268 -11.07 -2.75 -13.79
N THR A 269 -10.43 -1.64 -14.16
CA THR A 269 -9.57 -1.55 -15.34
C THR A 269 -8.32 -0.74 -15.00
N LEU A 270 -7.21 -1.40 -14.67
CA LEU A 270 -5.93 -0.71 -14.50
C LEU A 270 -5.39 -0.23 -15.86
N SER A 271 -4.76 0.93 -15.89
CA SER A 271 -4.37 1.64 -17.11
C SER A 271 -2.90 1.45 -17.52
#